data_AF-A0A661S2M6-F1
#
_entry.id   AF-A0A661S2M6-F1
#
_cell.length_a   1.000
_cell.length_b   1.000
_cell.length_c   1.000
_cell.angle_alpha   90.00
_cell.angle_beta   90.00
_cell.angle_gamma   90.00
#
_symmetry.space_group_name_H-M   'P 1'
#
loop_
_entity.id
_entity.type
_entity.pdbx_description
1 polymer ?
#
loop_
_entity_poly.entity_id
_entity_poly.type
_entity_poly.pdbx_seq_one_letter_code
_entity_poly.pdbx_strand_id
1 'polypeptide(L)'
;MNNQSEQLRMTVYASLFAALIAAGAYISVPIGPVPIVLQNLFVFLAGLLLGSKWGLACVGVYLLAGACGLPVFAGGTGGIARFAGPTGGYLLG
;
A
#
# COMPACT_ATOMS: atom_id res chain seq x y z
N MET A 1 -17.66 15.03 -22.30
CA MET A 1 -16.36 15.27 -21.62
C MET A 1 -15.69 13.93 -21.48
N ASN A 2 -14.51 13.73 -22.07
CA ASN A 2 -13.90 12.41 -22.25
C ASN A 2 -13.61 11.72 -20.89
N ASN A 3 -14.35 10.65 -20.59
CA ASN A 3 -14.09 9.82 -19.40
C ASN A 3 -12.64 9.30 -19.34
N GLN A 4 -11.94 9.24 -20.48
CA GLN A 4 -10.58 8.75 -20.58
C GLN A 4 -9.56 9.62 -19.81
N SER A 5 -9.68 10.95 -19.84
CA SER A 5 -8.73 11.81 -19.11
C SER A 5 -8.92 11.71 -17.60
N GLU A 6 -10.16 11.61 -17.13
CA GLU A 6 -10.46 11.40 -15.71
C GLU A 6 -9.98 10.03 -15.22
N GLN A 7 -10.16 8.97 -16.01
CA GLN A 7 -9.64 7.64 -15.67
C GLN A 7 -8.10 7.60 -15.61
N LEU A 8 -7.42 8.29 -16.53
CA LEU A 8 -5.97 8.43 -16.48
C LEU A 8 -5.52 9.14 -15.19
N ARG A 9 -6.17 10.25 -14.82
CA ARG A 9 -5.86 10.98 -13.58
C ARG A 9 -6.03 10.10 -12.35
N MET A 10 -7.15 9.37 -12.25
CA MET A 10 -7.39 8.46 -11.12
C MET A 10 -6.38 7.32 -11.05
N THR A 11 -5.96 6.78 -12.20
CA THR A 11 -4.92 5.74 -12.26
C THR A 11 -3.58 6.27 -11.75
N VAL A 12 -3.19 7.47 -12.19
CA VAL A 12 -1.96 8.14 -11.71
C VAL A 12 -2.02 8.41 -10.21
N TYR A 13 -3.17 8.87 -9.69
CA TYR A 13 -3.34 9.06 -8.25
C TYR A 13 -3.25 7.73 -7.48
N ALA A 14 -3.86 6.66 -7.98
CA ALA A 14 -3.77 5.34 -7.36
C ALA A 14 -2.32 4.83 -7.32
N SER A 15 -1.55 4.98 -8.41
CA SER A 15 -0.13 4.58 -8.43
C SER A 15 0.73 5.44 -7.52
N LEU A 16 0.47 6.75 -7.43
CA LEU A 16 1.18 7.64 -6.52
C LEU A 16 0.90 7.25 -5.07
N PHE A 17 -0.35 7.02 -4.69
CA PHE A 17 -0.69 6.58 -3.34
C PHE A 17 -0.05 5.22 -3.01
N ALA A 18 -0.02 4.27 -3.94
CA ALA A 18 0.68 3.00 -3.73
C ALA A 18 2.18 3.22 -3.46
N ALA A 19 2.82 4.16 -4.17
CA ALA A 19 4.21 4.54 -3.91
C ALA A 19 4.39 5.24 -2.56
N LEU A 20 3.45 6.10 -2.14
CA LEU A 20 3.46 6.73 -0.81
C LEU A 20 3.30 5.69 0.31
N ILE A 21 2.43 4.69 0.14
CA ILE A 21 2.27 3.57 1.08
C ILE A 21 3.61 2.82 1.23
N ALA A 22 4.25 2.49 0.10
CA ALA A 22 5.56 1.84 0.10
C ALA A 22 6.64 2.69 0.78
N ALA A 23 6.71 4.00 0.48
CA ALA A 23 7.65 4.90 1.13
C ALA A 23 7.40 5.01 2.64
N GLY A 24 6.14 5.08 3.07
CA GLY A 24 5.74 5.08 4.47
C GLY A 24 6.11 3.79 5.23
N ALA A 25 6.27 2.67 4.51
CA ALA A 25 6.70 1.40 5.10
C ALA A 25 8.18 1.40 5.54
N TYR A 26 9.01 2.29 5.00
CA TYR A 26 10.41 2.48 5.44
C TYR A 26 10.50 3.25 6.76
N ILE A 27 9.51 4.11 7.05
CA ILE A 27 9.41 4.81 8.33
C ILE A 27 8.77 3.84 9.33
N SER A 28 9.63 2.96 9.87
CA SER A 28 9.24 1.92 10.82
C SER A 28 9.95 2.08 12.16
N VAL A 29 9.19 2.04 13.25
CA VAL A 29 9.71 2.04 14.62
C VAL A 29 9.50 0.63 15.20
N PRO A 30 10.58 -0.14 15.44
CA PRO A 30 10.48 -1.52 15.88
C PRO A 30 10.15 -1.60 17.38
N ILE A 31 8.87 -1.52 17.71
CA ILE A 31 8.34 -1.70 19.08
C ILE A 31 7.66 -3.08 19.17
N GLY A 32 8.45 -4.13 19.43
CA GLY A 32 7.94 -5.51 19.55
C GLY A 32 7.81 -6.28 18.22
N PRO A 33 7.03 -7.37 18.17
CA PRO A 33 6.97 -8.28 17.01
C PRO A 33 6.30 -7.68 15.77
N VAL A 34 5.51 -6.62 15.93
CA VAL A 34 4.87 -5.87 14.84
C VAL A 34 5.36 -4.42 14.92
N PRO A 35 6.18 -3.94 13.96
CA PRO A 35 6.68 -2.57 13.98
C PRO A 35 5.55 -1.57 13.71
N ILE A 36 5.65 -0.40 14.32
CA ILE A 36 4.76 0.72 14.01
C ILE A 36 5.28 1.39 12.74
N VAL A 37 4.46 1.45 11.70
CA VAL A 37 4.84 1.99 10.38
C VAL A 37 3.92 3.12 9.94
N LEU A 38 4.48 4.08 9.21
CA LEU A 38 3.71 5.16 8.59
C LEU A 38 2.86 4.69 7.40
N GLN A 39 3.13 3.48 6.91
CA GLN A 39 2.37 2.81 5.84
C GLN A 39 0.84 2.89 6.06
N ASN A 40 0.37 2.59 7.27
CA ASN A 40 -1.07 2.53 7.59
C ASN A 40 -1.76 3.88 7.40
N LEU A 41 -1.07 4.99 7.69
CA LEU A 41 -1.59 6.34 7.48
C LEU A 41 -1.93 6.57 6.00
N PHE A 42 -1.03 6.18 5.10
CA PHE A 42 -1.24 6.34 3.65
C PHE A 42 -2.32 5.40 3.10
N VAL A 43 -2.46 4.20 3.68
CA VAL A 43 -3.56 3.28 3.33
C VAL A 43 -4.91 3.92 3.65
N PHE A 44 -5.08 4.47 4.86
CA PHE A 44 -6.31 5.17 5.22
C PHE A 44 -6.56 6.42 4.38
N LEU A 45 -5.51 7.19 4.09
CA LEU A 45 -5.61 8.37 3.24
C LEU A 45 -6.02 8.02 1.80
N ALA A 46 -5.49 6.91 1.26
CA ALA A 46 -5.90 6.40 -0.04
C ALA A 46 -7.40 6.03 -0.03
N GLY A 47 -7.88 5.34 1.01
CA GLY A 47 -9.31 5.01 1.14
C GLY A 47 -10.22 6.24 1.25
N LEU A 48 -9.79 7.26 1.99
CA LEU A 48 -10.55 8.50 2.19
C LEU A 48 -10.58 9.39 0.93
N LEU A 49 -9.44 9.53 0.22
CA LEU A 49 -9.33 10.48 -0.90
C LEU A 49 -9.71 9.87 -2.25
N LEU A 50 -9.41 8.60 -2.50
CA LEU A 50 -9.72 7.94 -3.78
C LEU A 50 -11.08 7.23 -3.76
N GLY A 51 -11.68 7.08 -2.59
CA GLY A 51 -12.92 6.34 -2.39
C GLY A 51 -12.74 4.82 -2.51
N SER A 52 -13.83 4.07 -2.31
CA SER A 52 -13.78 2.61 -2.17
C SER A 52 -13.16 1.88 -3.37
N LYS A 53 -13.53 2.23 -4.61
CA LYS A 53 -13.05 1.50 -5.81
C LYS A 53 -11.56 1.73 -6.08
N TRP A 54 -11.11 2.98 -6.05
CA TRP A 54 -9.73 3.33 -6.39
C TRP A 54 -8.78 3.18 -5.19
N GLY A 55 -9.28 3.27 -3.96
CA GLY A 55 -8.56 2.88 -2.75
C GLY A 55 -8.19 1.40 -2.78
N LEU A 56 -9.15 0.52 -3.11
CA LEU A 56 -8.88 -0.91 -3.30
C LEU A 56 -7.89 -1.18 -4.44
N ALA A 57 -8.01 -0.46 -5.56
CA ALA A 57 -7.06 -0.60 -6.67
C ALA A 57 -5.63 -0.21 -6.26
N CYS A 58 -5.48 0.90 -5.54
CA CYS A 58 -4.21 1.36 -4.98
C CYS A 58 -3.57 0.32 -4.06
N VAL A 59 -4.33 -0.16 -3.06
CA VAL A 59 -3.85 -1.17 -2.11
C VAL A 59 -3.55 -2.49 -2.83
N GLY A 60 -4.36 -2.88 -3.80
CA GLY A 60 -4.12 -4.06 -4.64
C GLY A 60 -2.80 -3.97 -5.40
N VAL A 61 -2.50 -2.83 -6.04
CA VAL A 61 -1.22 -2.61 -6.72
C VAL A 61 -0.05 -2.70 -5.74
N TYR A 62 -0.18 -2.10 -4.56
CA TYR A 62 0.83 -2.18 -3.50
C TYR A 62 1.09 -3.64 -3.06
N LEU A 63 0.04 -4.41 -2.80
CA LEU A 63 0.15 -5.80 -2.37
C LEU A 63 0.72 -6.69 -3.47
N LEU A 64 0.32 -6.49 -4.72
CA LEU A 64 0.87 -7.23 -5.87
C LEU A 64 2.36 -6.93 -6.06
N ALA A 65 2.76 -5.66 -5.96
CA ALA A 65 4.17 -5.28 -6.02
C ALA A 65 5.00 -5.96 -4.92
N GLY A 66 4.49 -5.96 -3.68
CA GLY A 66 5.16 -6.66 -2.57
C GLY A 66 5.15 -8.18 -2.72
N ALA A 67 4.06 -8.76 -3.24
CA ALA A 67 3.98 -10.19 -3.54
C ALA A 67 4.99 -10.64 -4.61
N CYS A 68 5.22 -9.80 -5.64
CA CYS A 68 6.27 -10.00 -6.64
C CYS A 68 7.70 -9.90 -6.08
N GLY A 69 7.86 -9.54 -4.79
CA GLY A 69 9.15 -9.49 -4.12
C GLY A 69 9.79 -8.12 -4.07
N LEU A 70 9.08 -7.05 -4.47
CA LEU A 70 9.62 -5.70 -4.27
C LEU A 70 9.68 -5.37 -2.77
N PRO A 71 10.72 -4.66 -2.31
CA PRO A 71 10.90 -4.27 -0.91
C PRO A 71 9.97 -3.10 -0.54
N VAL A 72 8.66 -3.32 -0.55
CA VAL A 72 7.63 -2.30 -0.29
C VAL A 72 6.91 -2.49 1.05
N PHE A 73 7.11 -3.63 1.72
CA PHE A 73 6.56 -3.88 3.04
C PHE A 73 7.44 -3.29 4.14
N ALA A 74 6.88 -3.21 5.35
CA ALA A 74 7.52 -2.66 6.54
C ALA A 74 9.01 -3.04 6.66
N GLY A 75 9.87 -2.03 6.85
CA GLY A 75 11.31 -2.24 7.02
C GLY A 75 12.06 -2.64 5.74
N GLY A 76 11.51 -2.34 4.55
CA GLY A 76 12.13 -2.68 3.27
C GLY A 76 12.04 -4.18 2.95
N THR A 77 11.05 -4.87 3.50
CA THR A 77 10.84 -6.31 3.26
C THR A 77 9.89 -6.54 2.08
N GLY A 78 9.90 -7.73 1.52
CA GLY A 78 9.09 -8.11 0.35
C GLY A 78 8.84 -9.61 0.29
N GLY A 79 7.94 -10.01 -0.60
CA GLY A 79 7.66 -11.42 -0.93
C GLY A 79 6.43 -12.01 -0.27
N ILE A 80 5.90 -13.08 -0.89
CA ILE A 80 4.70 -13.80 -0.46
C ILE A 80 4.81 -14.33 0.98
N ALA A 81 6.03 -14.64 1.44
CA ALA A 81 6.28 -15.11 2.80
C ALA A 81 5.75 -14.14 3.88
N ARG A 82 5.61 -12.84 3.59
CA ARG A 82 5.06 -11.89 4.56
C ARG A 82 3.56 -11.99 4.78
N PHE A 83 2.81 -12.56 3.85
CA PHE A 83 1.37 -12.81 4.03
C PHE A 83 1.12 -13.92 5.05
N ALA A 84 2.05 -14.87 5.21
CA ALA A 84 1.98 -15.94 6.21
C ALA A 84 2.64 -15.56 7.56
N GLY A 85 3.20 -14.35 7.66
CA GLY A 85 3.87 -13.87 8.87
C GLY A 85 2.92 -13.17 9.86
N PRO A 86 3.42 -12.80 11.05
CA PRO A 86 2.62 -12.10 12.08
C PRO A 86 2.05 -10.75 11.63
N THR A 87 2.65 -10.13 10.60
CA THR A 87 2.15 -8.87 10.00
C THR A 87 1.23 -9.09 8.80
N GLY A 88 1.01 -10.34 8.37
CA GLY A 88 0.21 -10.66 7.18
C GLY A 88 -1.25 -10.24 7.32
N GLY A 89 -1.81 -10.32 8.54
CA GLY A 89 -3.17 -9.84 8.82
C GLY A 89 -3.36 -8.35 8.57
N TYR A 90 -2.32 -7.53 8.78
CA TYR A 90 -2.35 -6.09 8.48
C TYR A 90 -2.27 -5.77 6.98
N LEU A 91 -1.84 -6.72 6.16
CA LEU A 91 -1.79 -6.58 4.70
C LEU A 91 -3.11 -6.97 4.03
N LEU A 92 -3.92 -7.82 4.69
CA LEU A 92 -5.18 -8.34 4.16
C LEU A 92 -6.44 -7.68 4.73
N GLY A 93 -6.33 -7.01 5.89
CA GLY A 93 -7.44 -6.29 6.53
C GLY A 93 -7.71 -4.93 5.90
#